data_AF-A0ABD7GP21-F1
#
_entry.id   AF-A0ABD7GP21-F1
#
_cell.length_a   1.000
_cell.length_b   1.000
_cell.length_c   1.000
_cell.angle_alpha   90.00
_cell.angle_beta   90.00
_cell.angle_gamma   90.00
#
_symmetry.space_group_name_H-M   'P 1'
#
loop_
_entity.id
_entity.type
_entity.pdbx_description
1 polymer ?
#
loop_
_entity_poly.entity_id
_entity_poly.type
_entity_poly.pdbx_seq_one_letter_code
_entity_poly.pdbx_strand_id
1 'polypeptide(L)'
;PSAVLTGASIVVFGLITIAGAKIWIENKVDFSNNKNLIVASVTIILGAGNFELLFGNFNLGGIGTATFAAIILNWLFSLKDKT
;
A
#
# COMPACT_ATOMS: atom_id res chain seq x y z
N PRO A 1 4.63 -24.42 -21.99
CA PRO A 1 5.83 -23.53 -22.06
C PRO A 1 5.92 -22.64 -20.82
N SER A 2 6.73 -23.04 -19.83
CA SER A 2 6.85 -22.39 -18.51
C SER A 2 7.34 -20.94 -18.56
N ALA A 3 8.23 -20.60 -19.49
CA ALA A 3 8.78 -19.26 -19.64
C ALA A 3 7.71 -18.19 -19.97
N VAL A 4 6.68 -18.56 -20.75
CA VAL A 4 5.59 -17.64 -21.14
C VAL A 4 4.66 -17.35 -19.96
N LEU A 5 4.42 -18.34 -19.09
CA LEU A 5 3.56 -18.19 -17.92
C LEU A 5 4.17 -17.22 -16.89
N THR A 6 5.50 -17.30 -16.69
CA THR A 6 6.23 -16.35 -15.85
C THR A 6 6.20 -14.94 -16.44
N GLY A 7 6.43 -14.80 -17.75
CA GLY A 7 6.36 -13.50 -18.43
C GLY A 7 4.98 -12.84 -18.31
N ALA A 8 3.91 -13.60 -18.54
CA ALA A 8 2.54 -13.12 -18.37
C ALA A 8 2.25 -12.70 -16.93
N SER A 9 2.70 -13.46 -15.94
CA SER A 9 2.49 -13.16 -14.52
C SER A 9 3.17 -11.85 -14.10
N ILE A 10 4.41 -11.60 -14.55
CA ILE A 10 5.13 -10.35 -14.27
C ILE A 10 4.37 -9.14 -14.82
N VAL A 11 3.84 -9.25 -16.05
CA VAL A 11 3.04 -8.16 -16.64
C VAL A 11 1.76 -7.93 -15.83
N VAL A 12 1.05 -8.98 -15.44
CA VAL A 12 -0.19 -8.86 -14.66
C VAL A 12 0.06 -8.18 -13.31
N PHE A 13 1.06 -8.63 -12.54
CA PHE A 13 1.39 -7.99 -11.25
C PHE A 13 1.90 -6.54 -11.43
N GLY A 14 2.64 -6.26 -12.50
CA GLY A 14 3.06 -4.91 -12.87
C GLY A 14 1.87 -3.99 -13.15
N LEU A 15 0.91 -4.46 -13.95
CA LEU A 15 -0.30 -3.70 -14.28
C LEU A 15 -1.16 -3.42 -13.04
N ILE A 16 -1.28 -4.39 -12.11
CA ILE A 16 -1.99 -4.18 -10.83
C ILE A 16 -1.30 -3.07 -10.01
N THR A 17 0.03 -3.08 -9.94
CA THR A 17 0.80 -2.07 -9.22
C THR A 17 0.59 -0.67 -9.82
N ILE A 18 0.66 -0.56 -11.15
CA ILE A 18 0.43 0.71 -11.86
C ILE A 18 -1.02 1.18 -11.72
N ALA A 19 -2.00 0.28 -11.68
CA ALA A 19 -3.40 0.65 -11.43
C ALA A 19 -3.56 1.34 -10.06
N GLY A 20 -2.85 0.87 -9.02
CA GLY A 20 -2.80 1.53 -7.72
C GLY A 20 -2.22 2.95 -7.79
N ALA A 21 -1.09 3.12 -8.47
CA ALA A 21 -0.49 4.45 -8.67
C ALA A 21 -1.40 5.39 -9.48
N LYS A 22 -2.11 4.85 -10.48
CA LYS A 22 -3.06 5.61 -11.30
C LYS A 22 -4.21 6.17 -10.47
N ILE A 23 -4.71 5.42 -9.49
CA ILE A 23 -5.75 5.90 -8.56
C ILE A 23 -5.29 7.15 -7.81
N TRP A 24 -4.04 7.21 -7.35
CA TRP A 24 -3.51 8.42 -6.69
C TRP A 24 -3.44 9.63 -7.62
N ILE A 25 -3.04 9.41 -8.87
CA ILE A 25 -2.95 10.48 -9.88
C ILE A 25 -4.35 10.97 -10.27
N GLU A 26 -5.29 10.05 -10.53
CA GLU A 26 -6.67 10.37 -10.90
C GLU A 26 -7.40 11.12 -9.78
N ASN A 27 -7.17 10.74 -8.52
CA ASN A 27 -7.69 11.44 -7.35
C ASN A 27 -6.89 12.70 -6.97
N LYS A 28 -5.88 13.08 -7.75
CA LYS A 28 -5.03 14.27 -7.53
C LYS A 28 -4.46 14.32 -6.11
N VAL A 29 -3.94 13.20 -5.62
CA VAL A 29 -3.27 13.12 -4.32
C VAL A 29 -2.03 14.03 -4.34
N ASP A 30 -2.02 15.05 -3.49
CA ASP A 30 -0.87 15.94 -3.36
C ASP A 30 0.21 15.31 -2.49
N PHE A 31 1.29 14.85 -3.12
CA PHE A 31 2.48 14.30 -2.46
C PHE A 31 3.45 15.37 -1.96
N SER A 32 3.21 16.65 -2.25
CA SER A 32 3.97 17.75 -1.65
C SER A 32 3.61 17.90 -0.16
N ASN A 33 2.41 17.45 0.22
CA ASN A 33 2.02 17.34 1.62
C ASN A 33 2.69 16.12 2.26
N ASN A 34 3.57 16.39 3.25
CA ASN A 34 4.27 15.37 4.02
C ASN A 34 3.34 14.28 4.59
N LYS A 35 2.09 14.59 4.91
CA LYS A 35 1.13 13.60 5.42
C LYS A 35 0.83 12.51 4.40
N ASN A 36 0.47 12.91 3.19
CA ASN A 36 0.15 11.99 2.10
C ASN A 36 1.40 11.20 1.68
N LEU A 37 2.55 11.86 1.65
CA LEU A 37 3.83 11.23 1.34
C LEU A 37 4.21 10.14 2.36
N ILE A 38 4.07 10.42 3.66
CA ILE A 38 4.38 9.45 4.72
C ILE A 38 3.37 8.29 4.69
N VAL A 39 2.07 8.57 4.55
CA VAL A 39 1.04 7.50 4.45
C VAL A 39 1.32 6.57 3.26
N ALA A 40 1.59 7.12 2.08
CA ALA A 40 1.86 6.32 0.89
C ALA A 40 3.16 5.51 1.02
N SER A 41 4.24 6.13 1.48
CA SER A 41 5.55 5.45 1.60
C SER A 41 5.52 4.30 2.62
N VAL A 42 4.91 4.50 3.79
CA VAL A 42 4.77 3.46 4.81
C VAL A 42 3.89 2.30 4.30
N THR A 43 2.80 2.61 3.61
CA THR A 43 1.91 1.59 3.03
C THR A 43 2.65 0.73 2.00
N ILE A 44 3.43 1.35 1.12
CA ILE A 44 4.22 0.63 0.10
C ILE A 44 5.27 -0.26 0.76
N ILE A 45 6.03 0.23 1.73
CA ILE A 45 7.09 -0.55 2.39
C ILE A 45 6.52 -1.72 3.18
N LEU A 46 5.42 -1.52 3.91
CA LEU A 46 4.79 -2.61 4.67
C LEU A 46 4.17 -3.67 3.75
N GLY A 47 3.59 -3.25 2.63
CA GLY A 47 2.98 -4.15 1.65
C GLY A 47 4.03 -4.94 0.86
N ALA A 48 5.05 -4.26 0.35
CA ALA A 48 6.13 -4.89 -0.42
C ALA A 48 7.06 -5.74 0.45
N GLY A 49 7.25 -5.37 1.73
CA GLY A 49 8.07 -6.10 2.68
C GLY A 49 7.42 -7.36 3.27
N ASN A 50 6.18 -7.68 2.88
CA ASN A 50 5.38 -8.78 3.42
C ASN A 50 5.38 -8.84 4.95
N PHE A 51 5.10 -7.71 5.60
CA PHE A 51 5.07 -7.63 7.06
C PHE A 51 3.82 -8.30 7.62
N GLU A 52 3.94 -9.55 8.01
CA GLU A 52 2.85 -10.31 8.62
C GLU A 52 2.70 -9.98 10.11
N LEU A 53 1.48 -9.66 10.54
CA LEU A 53 1.16 -9.51 11.96
C LEU A 53 0.44 -10.75 12.46
N LEU A 54 1.10 -11.44 13.39
CA LEU A 54 0.56 -12.63 14.04
C LEU A 54 -0.13 -12.21 15.35
N PHE A 55 -1.46 -12.21 15.35
CA PHE A 55 -2.28 -12.00 16.53
C PHE A 55 -2.82 -13.36 17.02
N GLY A 56 -2.02 -14.08 17.79
CA GLY A 56 -2.36 -15.42 18.28
C GLY A 56 -2.56 -16.41 17.12
N ASN A 57 -3.80 -16.83 16.88
CA ASN A 57 -4.19 -17.72 15.77
C ASN A 57 -4.55 -16.98 14.47
N PHE A 58 -4.56 -15.64 14.47
CA PHE A 58 -4.90 -14.84 13.30
C PHE A 58 -3.63 -14.29 12.65
N ASN A 59 -3.30 -14.78 11.45
CA ASN A 59 -2.23 -14.21 10.63
C ASN A 59 -2.82 -13.15 9.70
N LEU A 60 -2.48 -11.89 9.96
CA LEU A 60 -2.76 -10.79 9.05
C LEU A 60 -1.60 -10.72 8.04
N GLY A 61 -1.87 -11.17 6.82
CA GLY A 61 -0.87 -11.15 5.73
C GLY A 61 -0.34 -9.74 5.44
N GLY A 62 0.82 -9.64 4.79
CA GLY A 62 1.53 -8.37 4.56
C GLY A 62 0.67 -7.25 3.95
N ILE A 63 -0.21 -7.59 3.00
CA ILE A 63 -1.15 -6.64 2.38
C ILE A 63 -2.20 -6.15 3.39
N GLY A 64 -2.67 -7.03 4.27
CA GLY A 64 -3.60 -6.69 5.35
C GLY A 64 -2.95 -5.70 6.32
N THR A 65 -1.76 -6.03 6.81
CA THR A 65 -0.99 -5.16 7.71
C THR A 65 -0.73 -3.77 7.12
N ALA A 66 -0.33 -3.72 5.85
CA ALA A 66 -0.12 -2.47 5.14
C ALA A 66 -1.39 -1.62 5.06
N THR A 67 -2.54 -2.24 4.80
CA THR A 67 -3.84 -1.55 4.72
C THR A 67 -4.24 -0.96 6.08
N PHE A 68 -4.09 -1.72 7.16
CA PHE A 68 -4.36 -1.21 8.51
C PHE A 68 -3.43 -0.07 8.88
N ALA A 69 -2.13 -0.19 8.57
CA ALA A 69 -1.17 0.88 8.81
C ALA A 69 -1.52 2.15 8.04
N ALA A 70 -1.95 2.03 6.77
CA ALA A 70 -2.39 3.17 5.96
C ALA A 70 -3.57 3.91 6.61
N ILE A 71 -4.59 3.16 7.05
CA ILE A 71 -5.80 3.72 7.67
C ILE A 71 -5.47 4.41 8.99
N ILE A 72 -4.72 3.74 9.87
CA ILE A 72 -4.35 4.28 11.20
C ILE A 72 -3.50 5.55 11.04
N LEU A 73 -2.53 5.53 10.13
CA LEU A 73 -1.62 6.65 9.92
C LEU A 73 -2.36 7.85 9.30
N ASN A 74 -3.23 7.62 8.32
CA ASN A 74 -4.08 8.66 7.76
C ASN A 74 -5.01 9.28 8.81
N TRP A 75 -5.60 8.46 9.67
CA TRP A 75 -6.45 8.92 10.76
C TRP A 75 -5.68 9.77 11.77
N LEU A 76 -4.49 9.33 12.18
CA LEU A 76 -3.62 10.07 13.11
C LEU A 76 -3.24 11.45 12.55
N PHE A 77 -2.89 11.52 11.26
CA PHE A 77 -2.57 12.78 10.61
C PHE A 77 -3.79 13.70 10.44
N SER A 78 -4.99 13.13 10.21
CA SER A 78 -6.25 13.88 10.14
C SER A 78 -6.67 14.48 11.48
N LEU A 79 -6.40 13.78 12.59
CA LEU A 79 -6.64 14.32 13.94
C LEU A 79 -5.74 15.52 14.27
N LYS A 80 -4.47 15.47 13.84
CA LYS A 80 -3.50 16.55 14.10
C LYS A 80 -3.79 17.85 13.35
N ASP A 81 -4.63 17.84 12.31
CA ASP A 81 -5.09 19.06 11.62
C ASP A 81 -6.27 19.76 12.32
N LYS A 82 -6.96 19.09 13.25
CA LYS A 82 -8.13 19.65 13.94
C LYS A 82 -7.79 20.43 15.22
N THR A 83 -6.52 20.52 15.58
CA THR A 83 -5.99 21.27 16.73
C THR A 83 -5.12 22.41 16.25
#